data_AF-A0A970U6X0-F1
#
_entry.id   AF-A0A970U6X0-F1
#
_cell.length_a   1.000
_cell.length_b   1.000
_cell.length_c   1.000
_cell.angle_alpha   90.00
_cell.angle_beta   90.00
_cell.angle_gamma   90.00
#
_symmetry.space_group_name_H-M   'P 1'
#
loop_
_entity.id
_entity.type
_entity.pdbx_description
1 polymer ?
#
loop_
_entity_poly.entity_id
_entity_poly.type
_entity_poly.pdbx_seq_one_letter_code
_entity_poly.pdbx_strand_id
1 'polypeptide(L)'
;MAFTAKDVQALREKTGVGMMDCKKALQASDGDMDKAVDFLREKGLAASIKKAGRIAAEGSVLALNDESKKIGVIVEVNSETDFVSKNQVFQDFVMSIARTIAEEAPADIEALKALKLHGSDRTVLENLQDKILSIGENINIRRFLRVEGIVSTYVHAGGSVGVMAEFETDDATAAKDEFKTMGKDVAMQIAAMNPLFLNSAAVPQDVVEHEKSIILTQMEEDENLKSKPDKVKQGIVFGKINKYYKEVCLLEQAFVKDDGISVAKYIENTAKELGASIKCVGFTRYAKGEGIEKKEDNFADEIASMVK
;
A
#
# COMPACT_ATOMS: atom_id res chain seq x y z
N MET A 1 -4.50 -44.74 -8.07
CA MET A 1 -3.97 -43.43 -8.52
C MET A 1 -2.51 -43.64 -8.88
N ALA A 2 -2.01 -43.00 -9.95
CA ALA A 2 -0.63 -43.16 -10.41
C ALA A 2 0.42 -42.51 -9.48
N PHE A 3 -0.01 -41.76 -8.47
CA PHE A 3 0.83 -41.14 -7.45
C PHE A 3 0.05 -41.00 -6.13
N THR A 4 0.77 -40.76 -5.04
CA THR A 4 0.26 -40.62 -3.67
C THR A 4 0.37 -39.19 -3.15
N ALA A 5 -0.25 -38.89 -2.01
CA ALA A 5 -0.08 -37.59 -1.34
C ALA A 5 1.39 -37.30 -0.95
N LYS A 6 2.17 -38.34 -0.62
CA LYS A 6 3.60 -38.21 -0.35
C LYS A 6 4.38 -37.79 -1.60
N ASP A 7 3.99 -38.26 -2.77
CA ASP A 7 4.65 -37.87 -4.03
C ASP A 7 4.38 -36.41 -4.37
N VAL A 8 3.17 -35.92 -4.10
CA VAL A 8 2.86 -34.48 -4.23
C VAL A 8 3.72 -33.64 -3.29
N GLN A 9 3.87 -34.08 -2.04
CA GLN A 9 4.73 -33.42 -1.06
C GLN A 9 6.21 -33.42 -1.50
N ALA A 10 6.73 -34.56 -1.97
CA ALA A 10 8.10 -34.68 -2.44
C ALA A 10 8.38 -33.75 -3.65
N LEU A 11 7.43 -33.66 -4.60
CA LEU A 11 7.57 -32.75 -5.74
C LEU A 11 7.58 -31.27 -5.29
N ARG A 12 6.75 -30.91 -4.31
CA ARG A 12 6.76 -29.57 -3.71
C ARG A 12 8.09 -29.26 -3.04
N GLU A 13 8.62 -30.18 -2.24
CA GLU A 13 9.92 -30.00 -1.57
C GLU A 13 11.06 -29.86 -2.59
N LYS A 14 11.03 -30.62 -3.71
CA LYS A 14 12.04 -30.55 -4.78
C LYS A 14 11.98 -29.25 -5.60
N THR A 15 10.79 -28.69 -5.81
CA THR A 15 10.59 -27.59 -6.78
C THR A 15 10.23 -26.25 -6.14
N GLY A 16 9.78 -26.26 -4.89
CA GLY A 16 9.20 -25.10 -4.20
C GLY A 16 7.82 -24.68 -4.72
N VAL A 17 7.24 -25.41 -5.69
CA VAL A 17 5.94 -25.06 -6.31
C VAL A 17 4.77 -25.42 -5.38
N GLY A 18 3.65 -24.69 -5.49
CA GLY A 18 2.45 -24.90 -4.69
C GLY A 18 1.87 -26.32 -4.79
N MET A 19 1.29 -26.82 -3.70
CA MET A 19 0.84 -28.21 -3.57
C MET A 19 -0.15 -28.64 -4.68
N MET A 20 -1.10 -27.75 -5.05
CA MET A 20 -2.08 -28.06 -6.10
C MET A 20 -1.46 -28.10 -7.49
N ASP A 21 -0.46 -27.26 -7.78
CA ASP A 21 0.23 -27.28 -9.07
C ASP A 21 1.17 -28.49 -9.18
N CYS A 22 1.82 -28.90 -8.08
CA CYS A 22 2.53 -30.17 -8.01
C CYS A 22 1.58 -31.36 -8.25
N LYS A 23 0.36 -31.33 -7.68
CA LYS A 23 -0.65 -32.36 -7.92
C LYS A 23 -1.08 -32.39 -9.39
N LYS A 24 -1.37 -31.22 -10.00
CA LYS A 24 -1.73 -31.12 -11.42
C LYS A 24 -0.60 -31.59 -12.33
N ALA A 25 0.65 -31.28 -12.01
CA ALA A 25 1.82 -31.74 -12.76
C ALA A 25 1.95 -33.28 -12.70
N LEU A 26 1.81 -33.87 -11.52
CA LEU A 26 1.81 -35.33 -11.37
C LEU A 26 0.61 -35.97 -12.08
N GLN A 27 -0.55 -35.31 -12.14
CA GLN A 27 -1.69 -35.79 -12.93
C GLN A 27 -1.42 -35.74 -14.43
N ALA A 28 -0.84 -34.64 -14.93
CA ALA A 28 -0.52 -34.46 -16.35
C ALA A 28 0.62 -35.37 -16.82
N SER A 29 1.46 -35.83 -15.89
CA SER A 29 2.63 -36.67 -16.14
C SER A 29 2.44 -38.13 -15.71
N ASP A 30 1.20 -38.58 -15.49
CA ASP A 30 0.87 -39.96 -15.07
C ASP A 30 1.67 -40.46 -13.85
N GLY A 31 1.94 -39.56 -12.89
CA GLY A 31 2.71 -39.82 -11.68
C GLY A 31 4.23 -39.85 -11.85
N ASP A 32 4.75 -39.66 -13.07
CA ASP A 32 6.18 -39.58 -13.35
C ASP A 32 6.77 -38.28 -12.78
N MET A 33 7.68 -38.42 -11.81
CA MET A 33 8.25 -37.30 -11.07
C MET A 33 9.12 -36.40 -11.95
N ASP A 34 9.91 -36.95 -12.87
CA ASP A 34 10.82 -36.15 -13.68
C ASP A 34 10.04 -35.43 -14.78
N LYS A 35 9.08 -36.09 -15.40
CA LYS A 35 8.13 -35.42 -16.31
C LYS A 35 7.29 -34.37 -15.60
N ALA A 36 6.91 -34.56 -14.34
CA ALA A 36 6.20 -33.55 -13.57
C ALA A 36 7.10 -32.34 -13.26
N VAL A 37 8.39 -32.55 -12.97
CA VAL A 37 9.37 -31.45 -12.84
C VAL A 37 9.51 -30.70 -14.16
N ASP A 38 9.62 -31.39 -15.28
CA ASP A 38 9.72 -30.78 -16.60
C ASP A 38 8.45 -30.02 -16.97
N PHE A 39 7.27 -30.58 -16.69
CA PHE A 39 5.99 -29.87 -16.83
C PHE A 39 5.96 -28.56 -16.04
N LEU A 40 6.41 -28.57 -14.78
CA LEU A 40 6.48 -27.36 -13.95
C LEU A 40 7.49 -26.34 -14.48
N ARG A 41 8.58 -26.80 -15.11
CA ARG A 41 9.58 -25.94 -15.77
C ARG A 41 9.07 -25.34 -17.08
N GLU A 42 8.40 -26.14 -17.91
CA GLU A 42 7.76 -25.69 -19.15
C GLU A 42 6.69 -24.64 -18.86
N LYS A 43 5.95 -24.80 -17.75
CA LYS A 43 5.00 -23.80 -17.24
C LYS A 43 5.68 -22.63 -16.50
N GLY A 44 6.99 -22.67 -16.32
CA GLY A 44 7.79 -21.65 -15.66
C GLY A 44 7.54 -21.48 -14.15
N LEU A 45 6.73 -22.34 -13.53
CA LEU A 45 6.36 -22.25 -12.11
C LEU A 45 7.59 -22.33 -11.19
N ALA A 46 8.52 -23.23 -11.51
CA ALA A 46 9.78 -23.36 -10.75
C ALA A 46 10.68 -22.10 -10.87
N ALA A 47 10.68 -21.46 -12.05
CA ALA A 47 11.46 -20.25 -12.26
C ALA A 47 10.86 -19.05 -11.51
N SER A 48 9.53 -18.94 -11.44
CA SER A 48 8.86 -17.88 -10.69
C SER A 48 9.11 -18.00 -9.18
N ILE A 49 9.08 -19.21 -8.62
CA ILE A 49 9.39 -19.43 -7.20
C ILE A 49 10.83 -19.06 -6.86
N LYS A 50 11.80 -19.42 -7.72
CA LYS A 50 13.21 -19.04 -7.51
C LYS A 50 13.37 -17.51 -7.45
N LYS A 51 12.62 -16.78 -8.28
CA LYS A 51 12.65 -15.32 -8.31
C LYS A 51 11.93 -14.70 -7.11
N ALA A 52 10.89 -15.34 -6.57
CA ALA A 52 10.13 -14.86 -5.43
C ALA A 52 10.96 -14.59 -4.17
N GLY A 53 12.14 -15.21 -4.04
CA GLY A 53 13.09 -14.94 -2.94
C GLY A 53 13.92 -13.66 -3.08
N ARG A 54 13.86 -12.96 -4.21
CA ARG A 54 14.61 -11.70 -4.44
C ARG A 54 13.85 -10.50 -3.85
N ILE A 55 14.57 -9.50 -3.35
CA ILE A 55 13.96 -8.31 -2.76
C ILE A 55 13.28 -7.48 -3.86
N ALA A 56 11.96 -7.26 -3.72
CA ALA A 56 11.17 -6.40 -4.59
C ALA A 56 10.74 -5.15 -3.79
N ALA A 57 11.58 -4.13 -3.77
CA ALA A 57 11.34 -2.86 -3.06
C ALA A 57 10.86 -1.72 -3.97
N GLU A 58 10.89 -1.93 -5.29
CA GLU A 58 10.34 -1.01 -6.30
C GLU A 58 8.90 -1.44 -6.67
N GLY A 59 8.35 -0.97 -7.79
CA GLY A 59 6.96 -1.24 -8.21
C GLY A 59 6.06 0.00 -8.26
N SER A 60 4.76 -0.21 -8.07
CA SER A 60 3.73 0.83 -8.16
C SER A 60 2.64 0.65 -7.12
N VAL A 61 2.24 1.76 -6.50
CA VAL A 61 1.00 1.88 -5.76
C VAL A 61 -0.05 2.50 -6.68
N LEU A 62 -1.20 1.84 -6.80
CA LEU A 62 -2.37 2.36 -7.51
C LEU A 62 -3.50 2.60 -6.51
N ALA A 63 -4.21 3.71 -6.68
CA ALA A 63 -5.47 4.00 -6.01
C ALA A 63 -6.57 4.23 -7.06
N LEU A 64 -7.68 3.52 -6.92
CA LEU A 64 -8.83 3.50 -7.83
C LEU A 64 -10.10 3.90 -7.07
N ASN A 65 -10.90 4.78 -7.66
CA ASN A 65 -12.23 5.13 -7.19
C ASN A 65 -13.27 4.76 -8.27
N ASP A 66 -14.13 3.79 -7.98
CA ASP A 66 -15.34 3.53 -8.75
C ASP A 66 -16.50 4.31 -8.12
N GLU A 67 -16.68 5.55 -8.57
CA GLU A 67 -17.74 6.45 -8.07
C GLU A 67 -19.14 5.84 -8.22
N SER A 68 -19.36 5.06 -9.29
CA SER A 68 -20.68 4.50 -9.61
C SER A 68 -21.10 3.41 -8.62
N LYS A 69 -20.14 2.61 -8.16
CA LYS A 69 -20.35 1.55 -7.18
C LYS A 69 -20.02 1.98 -5.75
N LYS A 70 -19.44 3.17 -5.58
CA LYS A 70 -18.90 3.69 -4.31
C LYS A 70 -17.87 2.73 -3.73
N ILE A 71 -16.90 2.34 -4.55
CA ILE A 71 -15.83 1.42 -4.15
C ILE A 71 -14.48 2.11 -4.33
N GLY A 72 -13.74 2.19 -3.23
CA GLY A 72 -12.33 2.60 -3.22
C GLY A 72 -11.42 1.40 -3.14
N VAL A 73 -10.34 1.39 -3.93
CA VAL A 73 -9.28 0.38 -3.85
C VAL A 73 -7.94 1.07 -3.82
N ILE A 74 -7.04 0.63 -2.94
CA ILE A 74 -5.61 0.93 -3.01
C ILE A 74 -4.83 -0.38 -3.01
N VAL A 75 -3.85 -0.52 -3.91
CA VAL A 75 -3.04 -1.73 -4.05
C VAL A 75 -1.58 -1.37 -4.30
N GLU A 76 -0.67 -2.08 -3.64
CA GLU A 76 0.77 -2.02 -3.90
C GLU A 76 1.22 -3.33 -4.57
N VAL A 77 1.79 -3.19 -5.78
CA VAL A 77 2.45 -4.29 -6.49
C VAL A 77 3.91 -3.93 -6.66
N ASN A 78 4.79 -4.76 -6.12
CA ASN A 78 6.23 -4.52 -6.13
C ASN A 78 6.95 -5.22 -7.28
N SER A 79 8.07 -4.66 -7.69
CA SER A 79 9.07 -5.23 -8.61
C SER A 79 10.48 -5.06 -8.04
N GLU A 80 11.49 -5.68 -8.67
CA GLU A 80 12.89 -5.49 -8.25
C GLU A 80 13.40 -4.11 -8.67
N THR A 81 13.05 -3.66 -9.88
CA THR A 81 13.54 -2.38 -10.44
C THR A 81 12.41 -1.40 -10.74
N ASP A 82 12.76 -0.12 -10.87
CA ASP A 82 11.84 0.94 -11.26
C ASP A 82 11.53 0.92 -12.77
N PHE A 83 12.41 0.37 -13.61
CA PHE A 83 12.17 0.17 -15.03
C PHE A 83 10.93 -0.69 -15.30
N VAL A 84 10.76 -1.77 -14.55
CA VAL A 84 9.55 -2.62 -14.63
C VAL A 84 8.32 -1.85 -14.21
N SER A 85 8.40 -1.09 -13.12
CA SER A 85 7.25 -0.33 -12.63
C SER A 85 6.75 0.72 -13.64
N LYS A 86 7.63 1.31 -14.45
CA LYS A 86 7.25 2.32 -15.46
C LYS A 86 6.73 1.70 -16.77
N ASN A 87 6.82 0.39 -16.93
CA ASN A 87 6.39 -0.31 -18.14
C ASN A 87 4.85 -0.41 -18.22
N GLN A 88 4.28 -0.15 -19.40
CA GLN A 88 2.82 -0.20 -19.60
C GLN A 88 2.22 -1.57 -19.28
N VAL A 89 2.90 -2.67 -19.62
CA VAL A 89 2.44 -4.03 -19.34
C VAL A 89 2.31 -4.28 -17.83
N PHE A 90 3.21 -3.69 -17.03
CA PHE A 90 3.13 -3.77 -15.57
C PHE A 90 1.96 -2.90 -15.05
N GLN A 91 1.85 -1.66 -15.51
CA GLN A 91 0.79 -0.74 -15.10
C GLN A 91 -0.61 -1.28 -15.43
N ASP A 92 -0.80 -1.87 -16.61
CA ASP A 92 -2.05 -2.51 -17.02
C ASP A 92 -2.39 -3.72 -16.14
N PHE A 93 -1.38 -4.48 -15.71
CA PHE A 93 -1.54 -5.59 -14.79
C PHE A 93 -1.97 -5.10 -13.39
N VAL A 94 -1.34 -4.05 -12.86
CA VAL A 94 -1.74 -3.44 -11.57
C VAL A 94 -3.17 -2.90 -11.65
N MET A 95 -3.55 -2.25 -12.75
CA MET A 95 -4.92 -1.79 -12.99
C MET A 95 -5.92 -2.95 -13.00
N SER A 96 -5.58 -4.05 -13.68
CA SER A 96 -6.44 -5.24 -13.73
C SER A 96 -6.61 -5.88 -12.35
N ILE A 97 -5.55 -5.90 -11.53
CA ILE A 97 -5.64 -6.33 -10.12
C ILE A 97 -6.59 -5.42 -9.34
N ALA A 98 -6.44 -4.10 -9.43
CA ALA A 98 -7.30 -3.15 -8.72
C ALA A 98 -8.78 -3.31 -9.08
N ARG A 99 -9.09 -3.53 -10.37
CA ARG A 99 -10.47 -3.82 -10.82
C ARG A 99 -10.99 -5.14 -10.29
N THR A 100 -10.16 -6.19 -10.30
CA THR A 100 -10.51 -7.50 -9.71
C THR A 100 -10.86 -7.35 -8.24
N ILE A 101 -10.06 -6.60 -7.47
CA ILE A 101 -10.33 -6.31 -6.05
C ILE A 101 -11.66 -5.57 -5.91
N ALA A 102 -11.89 -4.54 -6.73
CA ALA A 102 -13.12 -3.76 -6.66
C ALA A 102 -14.38 -4.61 -6.91
N GLU A 103 -14.33 -5.50 -7.92
CA GLU A 103 -15.45 -6.33 -8.36
C GLU A 103 -15.74 -7.52 -7.44
N GLU A 104 -14.69 -8.21 -6.96
CA GLU A 104 -14.83 -9.51 -6.29
C GLU A 104 -14.68 -9.43 -4.76
N ALA A 105 -14.25 -8.29 -4.22
CA ALA A 105 -14.09 -8.06 -2.79
C ALA A 105 -13.32 -9.17 -2.02
N PRO A 106 -12.11 -9.58 -2.46
CA PRO A 106 -11.34 -10.61 -1.77
C PRO A 106 -10.95 -10.16 -0.36
N ALA A 107 -11.00 -11.09 0.59
CA ALA A 107 -10.66 -10.82 2.00
C ALA A 107 -9.15 -10.58 2.22
N ASP A 108 -8.30 -11.23 1.41
CA ASP A 108 -6.85 -11.18 1.54
C ASP A 108 -6.16 -11.50 0.20
N ILE A 109 -4.82 -11.51 0.21
CA ILE A 109 -3.98 -11.77 -0.97
C ILE A 109 -4.16 -13.19 -1.52
N GLU A 110 -4.38 -14.18 -0.66
CA GLU A 110 -4.53 -15.57 -1.10
C GLU A 110 -5.89 -15.78 -1.77
N ALA A 111 -6.95 -15.19 -1.23
CA ALA A 111 -8.25 -15.11 -1.89
C ALA A 111 -8.14 -14.39 -3.24
N LEU A 112 -7.46 -13.24 -3.29
CA LEU A 112 -7.22 -12.49 -4.53
C LEU A 112 -6.50 -13.33 -5.59
N LYS A 113 -5.44 -14.04 -5.21
CA LYS A 113 -4.65 -14.90 -6.12
C LYS A 113 -5.49 -16.00 -6.78
N ALA A 114 -6.53 -16.49 -6.11
CA ALA A 114 -7.40 -17.55 -6.60
C ALA A 114 -8.50 -17.05 -7.56
N LEU A 115 -8.82 -15.76 -7.57
CA LEU A 115 -9.83 -15.17 -8.44
C LEU A 115 -9.34 -15.08 -9.89
N LYS A 116 -10.28 -15.05 -10.84
CA LYS A 116 -9.99 -14.65 -12.23
C LYS A 116 -9.57 -13.19 -12.26
N LEU A 117 -8.49 -12.89 -12.99
CA LEU A 117 -8.07 -11.51 -13.19
C LEU A 117 -9.06 -10.80 -14.13
N HIS A 118 -9.44 -9.58 -13.81
CA HIS A 118 -10.27 -8.73 -14.66
C HIS A 118 -9.72 -8.70 -16.10
N GLY A 119 -10.57 -9.01 -17.07
CA GLY A 119 -10.19 -9.08 -18.49
C GLY A 119 -9.43 -10.35 -18.89
N SER A 120 -9.38 -11.38 -18.03
CA SER A 120 -8.70 -12.65 -18.29
C SER A 120 -9.53 -13.84 -17.80
N ASP A 121 -9.43 -14.97 -18.50
CA ASP A 121 -10.00 -16.24 -18.02
C ASP A 121 -9.13 -16.97 -17.00
N ARG A 122 -7.90 -16.48 -16.81
CA ARG A 122 -6.89 -17.04 -15.91
C ARG A 122 -6.90 -16.35 -14.56
N THR A 123 -6.39 -17.04 -13.55
CA THR A 123 -6.36 -16.48 -12.20
C THR A 123 -5.34 -15.34 -12.06
N VAL A 124 -5.49 -14.52 -11.02
CA VAL A 124 -4.50 -13.48 -10.68
C VAL A 124 -3.12 -14.11 -10.47
N LEU A 125 -3.03 -15.27 -9.81
CA LEU A 125 -1.77 -15.98 -9.62
C LEU A 125 -1.13 -16.43 -10.94
N GLU A 126 -1.91 -16.99 -11.84
CA GLU A 126 -1.43 -17.45 -13.15
C GLU A 126 -0.90 -16.29 -13.99
N ASN A 127 -1.61 -15.15 -14.00
CA ASN A 127 -1.15 -13.95 -14.70
C ASN A 127 0.11 -13.36 -14.03
N LEU A 128 0.19 -13.36 -12.70
CA LEU A 128 1.38 -12.91 -11.96
C LEU A 128 2.62 -13.75 -12.34
N GLN A 129 2.47 -15.07 -12.39
CA GLN A 129 3.54 -15.99 -12.78
C GLN A 129 4.01 -15.73 -14.22
N ASP A 130 3.10 -15.49 -15.16
CA ASP A 130 3.44 -15.11 -16.52
C ASP A 130 4.22 -13.78 -16.57
N LYS A 131 3.85 -12.79 -15.75
CA LYS A 131 4.59 -11.53 -15.64
C LYS A 131 6.00 -11.74 -15.11
N ILE A 132 6.17 -12.51 -14.04
CA ILE A 132 7.50 -12.87 -13.50
C ILE A 132 8.38 -13.57 -14.56
N LEU A 133 7.79 -14.43 -15.38
CA LEU A 133 8.52 -15.15 -16.43
C LEU A 133 8.92 -14.23 -17.59
N SER A 134 7.97 -13.48 -18.11
CA SER A 134 8.16 -12.59 -19.25
C SER A 134 9.09 -11.42 -18.93
N ILE A 135 9.01 -10.87 -17.72
CA ILE A 135 9.84 -9.74 -17.27
C ILE A 135 11.18 -10.22 -16.71
N GLY A 136 11.25 -11.40 -16.09
CA GLY A 136 12.47 -11.91 -15.49
C GLY A 136 12.80 -11.36 -14.09
N GLU A 137 11.92 -10.54 -13.51
CA GLU A 137 12.02 -10.02 -12.14
C GLU A 137 10.99 -10.67 -11.20
N ASN A 138 11.26 -10.61 -9.90
CA ASN A 138 10.28 -10.86 -8.87
C ASN A 138 9.21 -9.76 -8.95
N ILE A 139 7.96 -10.18 -8.96
CA ILE A 139 6.80 -9.31 -8.89
C ILE A 139 5.91 -9.86 -7.79
N ASN A 140 5.45 -8.99 -6.90
CA ASN A 140 4.63 -9.40 -5.77
C ASN A 140 3.45 -8.45 -5.57
N ILE A 141 2.26 -9.00 -5.36
CA ILE A 141 1.11 -8.23 -4.88
C ILE A 141 1.24 -8.18 -3.36
N ARG A 142 1.65 -7.02 -2.84
CA ARG A 142 2.13 -6.92 -1.45
C ARG A 142 1.00 -6.70 -0.46
N ARG A 143 0.14 -5.73 -0.75
CA ARG A 143 -0.98 -5.34 0.11
C ARG A 143 -2.04 -4.63 -0.72
N PHE A 144 -3.28 -4.73 -0.25
CA PHE A 144 -4.38 -3.92 -0.76
C PHE A 144 -5.35 -3.60 0.37
N LEU A 145 -6.16 -2.57 0.13
CA LEU A 145 -7.37 -2.29 0.90
C LEU A 145 -8.49 -1.98 -0.09
N ARG A 146 -9.68 -2.49 0.21
CA ARG A 146 -10.93 -2.13 -0.45
C ARG A 146 -11.87 -1.54 0.59
N VAL A 147 -12.51 -0.43 0.25
CA VAL A 147 -13.53 0.22 1.09
C VAL A 147 -14.78 0.46 0.26
N GLU A 148 -15.93 0.41 0.93
CA GLU A 148 -17.22 0.80 0.37
C GLU A 148 -17.61 2.15 0.95
N GLY A 149 -17.98 3.11 0.10
CA GLY A 149 -18.30 4.47 0.50
C GLY A 149 -17.78 5.52 -0.47
N ILE A 150 -17.96 6.78 -0.09
CA ILE A 150 -17.50 7.91 -0.87
C ILE A 150 -16.03 8.13 -0.56
N VAL A 151 -15.18 8.00 -1.59
CA VAL A 151 -13.74 8.20 -1.45
C VAL A 151 -13.22 9.21 -2.45
N SER A 152 -12.04 9.75 -2.17
CA SER A 152 -11.21 10.44 -3.15
C SER A 152 -9.81 9.85 -3.14
N THR A 153 -9.28 9.57 -4.32
CA THR A 153 -7.98 8.92 -4.50
C THR A 153 -6.98 9.84 -5.17
N TYR A 154 -5.70 9.68 -4.83
CA TYR A 154 -4.61 10.38 -5.50
C TYR A 154 -3.41 9.45 -5.66
N VAL A 155 -2.78 9.50 -6.84
CA VAL A 155 -1.55 8.78 -7.13
C VAL A 155 -0.47 9.80 -7.46
N HIS A 156 0.61 9.78 -6.69
CA HIS A 156 1.73 10.70 -6.83
C HIS A 156 2.88 10.06 -7.63
N ALA A 157 3.54 10.88 -8.46
CA ALA A 157 4.78 10.55 -9.18
C ALA A 157 4.81 9.13 -9.79
N GLY A 158 3.76 8.77 -10.53
CA GLY A 158 3.69 7.50 -11.25
C GLY A 158 3.53 6.25 -10.37
N GLY A 159 3.03 6.41 -9.14
CA GLY A 159 2.78 5.28 -8.22
C GLY A 159 3.81 5.15 -7.10
N SER A 160 4.62 6.18 -6.84
CA SER A 160 5.50 6.18 -5.65
C SER A 160 4.71 6.27 -4.35
N VAL A 161 3.58 6.99 -4.37
CA VAL A 161 2.63 7.10 -3.27
C VAL A 161 1.22 6.99 -3.84
N GLY A 162 0.40 6.14 -3.24
CA GLY A 162 -1.05 6.10 -3.46
C GLY A 162 -1.79 6.50 -2.20
N VAL A 163 -2.89 7.22 -2.37
CA VAL A 163 -3.74 7.71 -1.29
C VAL A 163 -5.20 7.43 -1.60
N MET A 164 -5.94 7.09 -0.57
CA MET A 164 -7.40 7.06 -0.53
C MET A 164 -7.88 7.78 0.72
N ALA A 165 -8.71 8.80 0.57
CA ALA A 165 -9.38 9.51 1.65
C ALA A 165 -10.86 9.16 1.64
N GLU A 166 -11.41 8.83 2.80
CA GLU A 166 -12.79 8.35 2.98
C GLU A 166 -13.66 9.45 3.60
N PHE A 167 -14.87 9.62 3.04
CA PHE A 167 -15.78 10.69 3.43
C PHE A 167 -17.19 10.17 3.74
N GLU A 168 -17.82 10.78 4.75
CA GLU A 168 -19.26 10.72 4.97
C GLU A 168 -19.91 11.99 4.43
N THR A 169 -20.76 11.83 3.42
CA THR A 169 -21.66 12.86 2.89
C THR A 169 -22.77 12.17 2.07
N ASP A 170 -23.72 12.94 1.54
CA ASP A 170 -24.74 12.41 0.63
C ASP A 170 -24.27 12.36 -0.84
N ASP A 171 -24.92 11.55 -1.65
CA ASP A 171 -24.54 11.35 -3.07
C ASP A 171 -24.65 12.61 -3.91
N ALA A 172 -25.62 13.48 -3.61
CA ALA A 172 -25.82 14.71 -4.35
C ALA A 172 -24.68 15.69 -4.09
N THR A 173 -24.15 15.72 -2.86
CA THR A 173 -22.96 16.46 -2.46
C THR A 173 -21.69 15.85 -3.06
N ALA A 174 -21.52 14.52 -2.99
CA ALA A 174 -20.34 13.83 -3.54
C ALA A 174 -20.19 13.99 -5.06
N ALA A 175 -21.30 14.19 -5.77
CA ALA A 175 -21.31 14.42 -7.21
C ALA A 175 -20.88 15.84 -7.62
N LYS A 176 -20.74 16.79 -6.68
CA LYS A 176 -20.38 18.19 -6.95
C LYS A 176 -18.88 18.35 -7.24
N ASP A 177 -18.54 19.26 -8.15
CA ASP A 177 -17.15 19.53 -8.53
C ASP A 177 -16.34 20.12 -7.36
N GLU A 178 -16.99 20.90 -6.50
CA GLU A 178 -16.40 21.46 -5.29
C GLU A 178 -16.02 20.35 -4.29
N PHE A 179 -16.88 19.34 -4.11
CA PHE A 179 -16.55 18.17 -3.32
C PHE A 179 -15.39 17.39 -3.94
N LYS A 180 -15.42 17.13 -5.25
CA LYS A 180 -14.35 16.40 -5.96
C LYS A 180 -13.01 17.12 -5.86
N THR A 181 -13.01 18.43 -5.94
CA THR A 181 -11.82 19.28 -5.77
C THR A 181 -11.29 19.18 -4.34
N MET A 182 -12.16 19.37 -3.34
CA MET A 182 -11.81 19.25 -1.92
C MET A 182 -11.25 17.86 -1.59
N GLY A 183 -11.93 16.79 -2.02
CA GLY A 183 -11.50 15.42 -1.75
C GLY A 183 -10.14 15.10 -2.39
N LYS A 184 -9.89 15.58 -3.61
CA LYS A 184 -8.58 15.47 -4.26
C LYS A 184 -7.49 16.25 -3.50
N ASP A 185 -7.81 17.45 -3.02
CA ASP A 185 -6.87 18.29 -2.29
C ASP A 185 -6.50 17.69 -0.93
N VAL A 186 -7.48 17.09 -0.24
CA VAL A 186 -7.23 16.29 0.97
C VAL A 186 -6.37 15.06 0.66
N ALA A 187 -6.61 14.36 -0.45
CA ALA A 187 -5.77 13.23 -0.85
C ALA A 187 -4.33 13.65 -1.18
N MET A 188 -4.14 14.84 -1.79
CA MET A 188 -2.81 15.42 -2.03
C MET A 188 -2.11 15.84 -0.74
N GLN A 189 -2.84 16.42 0.22
CA GLN A 189 -2.34 16.74 1.56
C GLN A 189 -1.78 15.48 2.23
N ILE A 190 -2.55 14.39 2.25
CA ILE A 190 -2.13 13.12 2.85
C ILE A 190 -0.85 12.60 2.17
N ALA A 191 -0.79 12.66 0.83
CA ALA A 191 0.38 12.20 0.09
C ALA A 191 1.66 12.95 0.49
N ALA A 192 1.56 14.28 0.63
CA ALA A 192 2.67 15.18 0.93
C ALA A 192 3.09 15.15 2.40
N MET A 193 2.12 15.17 3.33
CA MET A 193 2.37 15.39 4.75
C MET A 193 2.46 14.12 5.57
N ASN A 194 2.09 12.96 5.00
CA ASN A 194 2.16 11.66 5.66
C ASN A 194 1.58 11.65 7.10
N PRO A 195 0.32 12.10 7.31
CA PRO A 195 -0.31 12.02 8.62
C PRO A 195 -0.35 10.57 9.10
N LEU A 196 -0.17 10.39 10.41
CA LEU A 196 -0.22 9.08 11.07
C LEU A 196 -1.61 8.77 11.63
N PHE A 197 -2.37 9.82 11.98
CA PHE A 197 -3.70 9.71 12.57
C PHE A 197 -4.69 10.62 11.87
N LEU A 198 -5.99 10.31 11.97
CA LEU A 198 -7.04 11.16 11.42
C LEU A 198 -7.14 12.48 12.20
N ASN A 199 -7.17 12.37 13.52
CA ASN A 199 -7.32 13.50 14.45
C ASN A 199 -6.65 13.20 15.79
N SER A 200 -6.54 14.21 16.64
CA SER A 200 -5.97 14.12 17.99
C SER A 200 -6.67 13.09 18.89
N ALA A 201 -7.97 12.82 18.69
CA ALA A 201 -8.69 11.81 19.45
C ALA A 201 -8.37 10.36 19.00
N ALA A 202 -7.83 10.19 17.79
CA ALA A 202 -7.39 8.91 17.26
C ALA A 202 -5.94 8.55 17.65
N VAL A 203 -5.23 9.44 18.35
CA VAL A 203 -3.86 9.20 18.81
C VAL A 203 -3.89 8.28 20.05
N PRO A 204 -3.22 7.11 20.02
CA PRO A 204 -3.13 6.23 21.18
C PRO A 204 -2.50 6.92 22.39
N GLN A 205 -3.01 6.61 23.58
CA GLN A 205 -2.57 7.27 24.81
C GLN A 205 -1.08 7.05 25.11
N ASP A 206 -0.57 5.85 24.82
CA ASP A 206 0.85 5.50 24.97
C ASP A 206 1.76 6.34 24.05
N VAL A 207 1.31 6.66 22.82
CA VAL A 207 2.03 7.57 21.92
C VAL A 207 2.07 8.99 22.51
N VAL A 208 0.94 9.46 23.04
CA VAL A 208 0.86 10.79 23.69
C VAL A 208 1.76 10.86 24.93
N GLU A 209 1.77 9.80 25.75
CA GLU A 209 2.61 9.71 26.95
C GLU A 209 4.10 9.65 26.59
N HIS A 210 4.44 8.88 25.56
CA HIS A 210 5.81 8.82 25.05
C HIS A 210 6.28 10.20 24.56
N GLU A 211 5.49 10.88 23.74
CA GLU A 211 5.82 12.22 23.25
C GLU A 211 5.95 13.23 24.40
N LYS A 212 5.05 13.17 25.40
CA LYS A 212 5.17 13.98 26.62
C LYS A 212 6.48 13.72 27.35
N SER A 213 6.91 12.46 27.46
CA SER A 213 8.17 12.11 28.13
C SER A 213 9.37 12.74 27.42
N ILE A 214 9.41 12.69 26.08
CA ILE A 214 10.45 13.32 25.26
C ILE A 214 10.46 14.83 25.50
N ILE A 215 9.30 15.47 25.48
CA ILE A 215 9.16 16.91 25.71
C ILE A 215 9.68 17.29 27.10
N LEU A 216 9.35 16.52 28.13
CA LEU A 216 9.81 16.78 29.49
C LEU A 216 11.33 16.65 29.59
N THR A 217 11.93 15.60 29.01
CA THR A 217 13.39 15.45 28.95
C THR A 217 14.05 16.63 28.24
N GLN A 218 13.54 17.06 27.08
CA GLN A 218 14.05 18.24 26.38
C GLN A 218 13.97 19.51 27.24
N MET A 219 12.93 19.65 28.06
CA MET A 219 12.76 20.79 28.95
C MET A 219 13.69 20.73 30.16
N GLU A 220 14.04 19.54 30.63
CA GLU A 220 15.04 19.31 31.67
C GLU A 220 16.47 19.55 31.17
N GLU A 221 16.73 19.43 29.88
CA GLU A 221 18.06 19.71 29.31
C GLU A 221 18.25 21.21 28.98
N ASP A 222 17.16 21.95 28.77
CA ASP A 222 17.20 23.39 28.47
C ASP A 222 17.30 24.26 29.75
N GLU A 223 18.49 24.81 29.99
CA GLU A 223 18.80 25.71 31.12
C GLU A 223 17.82 26.89 31.25
N ASN A 224 17.28 27.40 30.15
CA ASN A 224 16.32 28.52 30.17
C ASN A 224 14.90 28.08 30.56
N LEU A 225 14.60 26.77 30.49
CA LEU A 225 13.30 26.21 30.84
C LEU A 225 13.29 25.63 32.26
N LYS A 226 14.45 25.18 32.77
CA LYS A 226 14.61 24.67 34.15
C LYS A 226 14.07 25.63 35.21
N SER A 227 14.41 26.92 35.06
CA SER A 227 14.10 27.99 36.03
C SER A 227 12.67 28.54 35.93
N LYS A 228 11.89 28.11 34.93
CA LYS A 228 10.52 28.61 34.74
C LYS A 228 9.55 28.02 35.77
N PRO A 229 8.51 28.77 36.21
CA PRO A 229 7.47 28.25 37.09
C PRO A 229 6.72 27.06 36.46
N ASP A 230 6.22 26.13 37.29
CA ASP A 230 5.55 24.90 36.82
C ASP A 230 4.35 25.17 35.92
N LYS A 231 3.58 26.24 36.19
CA LYS A 231 2.46 26.65 35.34
C LYS A 231 2.93 27.02 33.92
N VAL A 232 4.10 27.64 33.79
CA VAL A 232 4.70 27.97 32.49
C VAL A 232 5.19 26.70 31.80
N LYS A 233 5.80 25.77 32.56
CA LYS A 233 6.23 24.47 32.02
C LYS A 233 5.05 23.65 31.48
N GLN A 234 3.94 23.58 32.21
CA GLN A 234 2.71 22.92 31.76
C GLN A 234 2.15 23.55 30.47
N GLY A 235 2.16 24.88 30.38
CA GLY A 235 1.77 25.59 29.16
C GLY A 235 2.66 25.26 27.96
N ILE A 236 3.97 25.11 28.16
CA ILE A 236 4.93 24.71 27.13
C ILE A 236 4.66 23.28 26.66
N VAL A 237 4.48 22.34 27.59
CA VAL A 237 4.15 20.94 27.27
C VAL A 237 2.87 20.88 26.45
N PHE A 238 1.81 21.58 26.88
CA PHE A 238 0.55 21.66 26.14
C PHE A 238 0.74 22.23 24.73
N GLY A 239 1.50 23.32 24.59
CA GLY A 239 1.80 23.92 23.29
C GLY A 239 2.58 22.97 22.36
N LYS A 240 3.58 22.25 22.89
CA LYS A 240 4.36 21.26 22.13
C LYS A 240 3.52 20.05 21.71
N ILE A 241 2.65 19.54 22.58
CA ILE A 241 1.72 18.46 22.24
C ILE A 241 0.72 18.90 21.16
N ASN A 242 0.19 20.12 21.26
CA ASN A 242 -0.69 20.64 20.20
C ASN A 242 0.06 20.78 18.86
N LYS A 243 1.34 21.15 18.89
CA LYS A 243 2.18 21.18 17.68
C LYS A 243 2.36 19.77 17.11
N TYR A 244 2.65 18.78 17.96
CA TYR A 244 2.75 17.38 17.56
C TYR A 244 1.47 16.92 16.86
N TYR A 245 0.28 17.20 17.41
CA TYR A 245 -0.98 16.87 16.74
C TYR A 245 -1.10 17.52 15.35
N LYS A 246 -0.68 18.78 15.18
CA LYS A 246 -0.67 19.43 13.86
C LYS A 246 0.33 18.82 12.87
N GLU A 247 1.31 18.06 13.33
CA GLU A 247 2.26 17.36 12.45
C GLU A 247 1.72 15.98 12.07
N VAL A 248 1.18 15.23 13.03
CA VAL A 248 0.82 13.81 12.83
C VAL A 248 -0.67 13.55 12.55
N CYS A 249 -1.56 14.51 12.79
CA CYS A 249 -3.00 14.32 12.61
C CYS A 249 -3.53 15.10 11.40
N LEU A 250 -4.17 14.40 10.45
CA LEU A 250 -4.63 14.98 9.19
C LEU A 250 -5.53 16.21 9.40
N LEU A 251 -6.52 16.13 10.29
CA LEU A 251 -7.52 17.18 10.46
C LEU A 251 -6.95 18.46 11.12
N GLU A 252 -5.92 18.31 11.95
CA GLU A 252 -5.22 19.40 12.63
C GLU A 252 -4.08 20.00 11.81
N GLN A 253 -3.59 19.30 10.78
CA GLN A 253 -2.55 19.82 9.89
C GLN A 253 -2.97 21.14 9.25
N ALA A 254 -2.00 22.05 9.10
CA ALA A 254 -2.14 23.20 8.23
C ALA A 254 -2.31 22.72 6.78
N PHE A 255 -3.27 23.31 6.06
CA PHE A 255 -3.56 22.90 4.70
C PHE A 255 -2.48 23.44 3.76
N VAL A 256 -1.84 22.56 2.98
CA VAL A 256 -0.65 22.92 2.17
C VAL A 256 -0.92 24.02 1.14
N LYS A 257 -2.16 24.14 0.65
CA LYS A 257 -2.52 25.19 -0.32
C LYS A 257 -2.93 26.52 0.32
N ASP A 258 -3.24 26.51 1.62
CA ASP A 258 -3.56 27.69 2.42
C ASP A 258 -3.22 27.39 3.88
N ASP A 259 -2.00 27.76 4.28
CA ASP A 259 -1.45 27.50 5.61
C ASP A 259 -2.12 28.33 6.71
N GLY A 260 -3.01 29.26 6.35
CA GLY A 260 -3.85 30.02 7.27
C GLY A 260 -4.99 29.21 7.90
N ILE A 261 -5.30 28.03 7.35
CA ILE A 261 -6.38 27.15 7.82
C ILE A 261 -5.91 25.71 7.99
N SER A 262 -6.62 24.94 8.82
CA SER A 262 -6.39 23.50 8.91
C SER A 262 -7.16 22.74 7.83
N VAL A 263 -6.81 21.48 7.59
CA VAL A 263 -7.56 20.57 6.71
C VAL A 263 -9.02 20.43 7.17
N ALA A 264 -9.27 20.29 8.48
CA ALA A 264 -10.63 20.27 9.01
C ALA A 264 -11.41 21.54 8.65
N LYS A 265 -10.76 22.70 8.72
CA LYS A 265 -11.39 23.98 8.40
C LYS A 265 -11.68 24.11 6.91
N TYR A 266 -10.79 23.61 6.06
CA TYR A 266 -11.00 23.55 4.61
C TYR A 266 -12.22 22.70 4.24
N ILE A 267 -12.37 21.51 4.85
CA ILE A 267 -13.54 20.65 4.68
C ILE A 267 -14.81 21.36 5.17
N GLU A 268 -14.77 21.99 6.35
CA GLU A 268 -15.91 22.72 6.93
C GLU A 268 -16.37 23.88 6.02
N ASN A 269 -15.43 24.64 5.46
CA ASN A 269 -15.73 25.75 4.56
C ASN A 269 -16.41 25.26 3.28
N THR A 270 -15.90 24.17 2.69
CA THR A 270 -16.51 23.54 1.50
C THR A 270 -17.92 23.02 1.79
N ALA A 271 -18.11 22.38 2.96
CA ALA A 271 -19.42 21.89 3.37
C ALA A 271 -20.45 23.03 3.52
N LYS A 272 -20.04 24.19 4.05
CA LYS A 272 -20.90 25.38 4.16
C LYS A 272 -21.25 25.97 2.81
N GLU A 273 -20.30 26.05 1.90
CA GLU A 273 -20.52 26.52 0.53
C GLU A 273 -21.56 25.67 -0.20
N LEU A 274 -21.48 24.35 -0.03
CA LEU A 274 -22.42 23.39 -0.60
C LEU A 274 -23.74 23.27 0.16
N GLY A 275 -23.86 23.87 1.36
CA GLY A 275 -25.03 23.71 2.22
C GLY A 275 -25.24 22.26 2.70
N ALA A 276 -24.15 21.50 2.88
CA ALA A 276 -24.17 20.06 3.14
C ALA A 276 -23.38 19.68 4.41
N SER A 277 -23.42 18.40 4.77
CA SER A 277 -22.53 17.82 5.79
C SER A 277 -21.45 17.00 5.10
N ILE A 278 -20.18 17.27 5.41
CA ILE A 278 -19.03 16.52 4.93
C ILE A 278 -18.13 16.21 6.12
N LYS A 279 -17.75 14.96 6.28
CA LYS A 279 -16.72 14.54 7.25
C LYS A 279 -15.70 13.66 6.56
N CYS A 280 -14.42 13.89 6.80
CA CYS A 280 -13.39 12.91 6.50
C CYS A 280 -13.32 11.91 7.67
N VAL A 281 -13.50 10.63 7.38
CA VAL A 281 -13.66 9.58 8.41
C VAL A 281 -12.53 8.56 8.42
N GLY A 282 -11.68 8.58 7.40
CA GLY A 282 -10.56 7.66 7.28
C GLY A 282 -9.65 8.08 6.14
N PHE A 283 -8.45 7.53 6.15
CA PHE A 283 -7.57 7.57 5.00
C PHE A 283 -6.61 6.39 5.01
N THR A 284 -6.10 6.05 3.84
CA THR A 284 -5.00 5.11 3.65
C THR A 284 -3.97 5.74 2.73
N ARG A 285 -2.70 5.64 3.12
CA ARG A 285 -1.55 6.05 2.31
C ARG A 285 -0.57 4.89 2.24
N TYR A 286 -0.22 4.48 1.03
CA TYR A 286 0.89 3.55 0.81
C TYR A 286 2.02 4.29 0.11
N ALA A 287 3.24 4.16 0.64
CA ALA A 287 4.45 4.47 -0.10
C ALA A 287 5.05 3.16 -0.63
N LYS A 288 5.47 3.18 -1.89
CA LYS A 288 6.12 2.05 -2.55
C LYS A 288 7.34 1.59 -1.76
N GLY A 289 7.41 0.30 -1.44
CA GLY A 289 8.54 -0.31 -0.76
C GLY A 289 8.69 0.10 0.71
N GLU A 290 7.72 0.82 1.28
CA GLU A 290 7.75 1.26 2.67
C GLU A 290 7.99 0.09 3.61
N GLY A 291 9.03 0.14 4.44
CA GLY A 291 9.39 -0.94 5.36
C GLY A 291 10.12 -2.14 4.74
N ILE A 292 10.51 -2.07 3.45
CA ILE A 292 11.40 -3.05 2.82
C ILE A 292 12.82 -2.50 2.84
N GLU A 293 13.75 -3.25 3.44
CA GLU A 293 15.17 -2.93 3.41
C GLU A 293 15.69 -3.06 1.97
N LYS A 294 16.19 -1.95 1.40
CA LYS A 294 16.77 -1.97 0.06
C LYS A 294 18.17 -2.53 0.14
N LYS A 295 18.52 -3.42 -0.80
CA LYS A 295 19.90 -3.88 -0.96
C LYS A 295 20.75 -2.70 -1.43
N GLU A 296 21.77 -2.33 -0.66
CA GLU A 296 22.82 -1.42 -1.14
C GLU A 296 23.78 -2.21 -2.01
N ASP A 297 23.71 -2.00 -3.34
CA ASP A 297 24.66 -2.59 -4.27
C ASP A 297 25.88 -1.66 -4.43
N ASN A 298 27.03 -2.08 -3.90
CA ASN A 298 28.32 -1.43 -4.19
C ASN A 298 28.89 -2.00 -5.49
N PHE A 299 28.60 -1.32 -6.61
CA PHE A 299 29.08 -1.68 -7.94
C PHE A 299 30.60 -1.86 -8.01
N ALA A 300 31.38 -1.10 -7.21
CA ALA A 300 32.83 -1.23 -7.21
C ALA A 300 33.29 -2.57 -6.61
N ASP A 301 32.65 -3.00 -5.52
CA ASP A 301 32.94 -4.27 -4.86
C ASP A 301 32.45 -5.46 -5.70
N GLU A 302 31.30 -5.31 -6.37
CA GLU A 302 30.79 -6.33 -7.29
C GLU A 302 31.73 -6.53 -8.48
N ILE A 303 32.17 -5.45 -9.13
CA ILE A 303 33.17 -5.52 -10.21
C ILE A 303 34.48 -6.13 -9.71
N ALA A 304 34.97 -5.71 -8.54
CA ALA A 304 36.20 -6.24 -7.96
C ALA A 304 36.11 -7.75 -7.66
N SER A 305 34.92 -8.25 -7.33
CA SER A 305 34.68 -9.67 -7.06
C SER A 305 34.64 -10.54 -8.33
N MET A 306 34.28 -9.97 -9.48
CA MET A 306 34.15 -10.66 -10.77
C MET A 306 35.47 -10.74 -11.57
N VAL A 307 36.49 -9.95 -11.21
CA VAL A 307 37.79 -9.91 -11.91
C VAL A 307 38.81 -10.88 -11.29
N LYS A 308 38.39 -11.83 -10.45
CA LYS A 308 39.25 -12.86 -9.84
C LYS A 308 39.19 -14.20 -10.56
#